data_AF-A0A934KPN1-F1
#
_entry.id   AF-A0A934KPN1-F1
#
_cell.length_a   1.000
_cell.length_b   1.000
_cell.length_c   1.000
_cell.angle_alpha   90.00
_cell.angle_beta   90.00
_cell.angle_gamma   90.00
#
_symmetry.space_group_name_H-M   'P 1'
#
loop_
_entity.id
_entity.type
_entity.pdbx_description
1 polymer ?
#
loop_
_entity_poly.entity_id
_entity_poly.type
_entity_poly.pdbx_seq_one_letter_code
_entity_poly.pdbx_strand_id
1 'polypeptide(L)' 'LILINGKFHTVDREKPLANAVAIKDGKFLAVGTENEVMQFADASTQVVDLHGHTAIPGLNDSHLHLI' A
#
# COMPACT_ATOMS: atom_id res chain seq x y z
N LEU A 1 -3.94 -2.22 -9.06
CA LEU A 1 -3.45 -0.91 -8.58
C LEU A 1 -2.08 -1.11 -7.97
N ILE A 2 -1.09 -0.33 -8.39
CA ILE A 2 0.23 -0.29 -7.75
C ILE A 2 0.48 1.16 -7.30
N LEU A 3 0.94 1.33 -6.07
CA LEU A 3 1.35 2.61 -5.53
C LEU A 3 2.87 2.57 -5.33
N ILE A 4 3.60 3.52 -5.90
CA ILE A 4 5.08 3.60 -5.85
C ILE A 4 5.54 4.91 -5.23
N ASN A 5 6.84 5.00 -4.93
CA ASN A 5 7.49 6.20 -4.40
C ASN A 5 6.75 6.76 -3.17
N GLY A 6 6.30 5.86 -2.28
CA GLY A 6 5.59 6.21 -1.06
C GLY A 6 6.43 5.95 0.19
N LYS A 7 5.94 6.43 1.33
CA LYS A 7 6.41 6.02 2.66
C LYS A 7 5.27 5.27 3.35
N PHE A 8 5.25 3.95 3.24
CA PHE A 8 4.18 3.13 3.80
C PHE A 8 4.54 2.70 5.21
N HIS A 9 3.70 3.01 6.18
CA HIS A 9 3.74 2.37 7.50
C HIS A 9 2.82 1.15 7.49
N THR A 10 3.36 -0.04 7.75
CA THR A 10 2.60 -1.29 7.65
C THR A 10 2.01 -1.74 8.98
N VAL A 11 2.59 -1.28 10.11
CA VAL A 11 2.31 -1.75 11.47
C VAL A 11 2.70 -3.22 11.70
N ASP A 12 3.38 -3.83 10.73
CA ASP A 12 4.09 -5.10 10.89
C ASP A 12 5.42 -4.85 11.64
N ARG A 13 5.68 -5.61 12.71
CA ARG A 13 6.92 -5.47 13.49
C ARG A 13 8.16 -5.93 12.72
N GLU A 14 8.02 -6.91 11.83
CA GLU A 14 9.14 -7.44 11.05
C GLU A 14 9.47 -6.55 9.84
N LYS A 15 8.44 -5.92 9.26
CA LYS A 15 8.55 -5.05 8.08
C LYS A 15 7.79 -3.75 8.27
N PRO A 16 8.20 -2.85 9.18
CA PRO A 16 7.41 -1.69 9.59
C PRO A 16 7.25 -0.62 8.50
N LEU A 17 8.12 -0.63 7.49
CA LEU A 17 8.16 0.33 6.40
C LEU A 17 8.21 -0.37 5.04
N ALA A 18 7.59 0.23 4.05
CA ALA A 18 7.71 -0.12 2.64
C ALA A 18 7.73 1.15 1.78
N ASN A 19 8.18 1.04 0.52
CA ASN A 19 8.17 2.15 -0.42
C ASN A 19 7.17 1.97 -1.56
N ALA A 20 6.58 0.78 -1.69
CA ALA A 20 5.56 0.49 -2.69
C ALA A 20 4.62 -0.66 -2.28
N VAL A 21 3.42 -0.71 -2.88
CA VAL A 21 2.43 -1.77 -2.68
C VAL A 21 1.73 -2.16 -3.97
N ALA A 22 1.37 -3.44 -4.11
CA ALA A 22 0.49 -3.94 -5.17
C ALA A 22 -0.84 -4.42 -4.57
N ILE A 23 -1.96 -3.95 -5.14
CA ILE A 23 -3.32 -4.21 -4.66
C ILE A 23 -4.17 -4.73 -5.82
N LYS A 24 -4.88 -5.83 -5.57
CA LYS A 24 -5.86 -6.43 -6.48
C LYS A 24 -7.10 -6.85 -5.69
N ASP A 25 -8.28 -6.50 -6.20
CA ASP A 25 -9.57 -6.84 -5.60
C ASP A 25 -9.67 -6.51 -4.10
N GLY A 26 -9.15 -5.33 -3.72
CA GLY A 26 -9.15 -4.83 -2.34
C GLY A 26 -8.15 -5.51 -1.40
N LYS A 27 -7.26 -6.38 -1.91
CA LYS A 27 -6.25 -7.10 -1.11
C LYS A 27 -4.83 -6.78 -1.56
N PHE A 28 -3.90 -6.74 -0.62
CA PHE A 28 -2.48 -6.61 -0.92
C PHE A 28 -1.95 -7.91 -1.51
N LEU A 29 -1.34 -7.82 -2.70
CA LEU A 29 -0.55 -8.88 -3.30
C LEU A 29 0.90 -8.84 -2.83
N ALA A 30 1.44 -7.63 -2.65
CA ALA A 30 2.79 -7.40 -2.15
C ALA A 30 2.88 -6.02 -1.46
N VAL A 31 3.76 -5.95 -0.46
CA VAL A 31 4.12 -4.75 0.30
C VAL A 31 5.63 -4.78 0.49
N GLY A 32 6.35 -3.81 -0.06
CA GLY A 32 7.81 -3.85 -0.06
C GLY A 32 8.47 -2.78 -0.92
N THR A 33 9.44 -3.20 -1.71
CA THR A 33 10.17 -2.35 -2.66
C THR A 33 9.43 -2.17 -3.98
N GLU A 34 9.68 -1.06 -4.70
CA GLU A 34 9.17 -0.86 -6.06
C GLU A 34 9.48 -2.05 -6.99
N ASN A 35 10.70 -2.57 -6.93
CA ASN A 35 11.10 -3.72 -7.76
C ASN A 35 10.26 -4.97 -7.45
N GLU A 36 9.99 -5.27 -6.18
CA GLU A 36 9.18 -6.43 -5.78
C GLU A 36 7.73 -6.27 -6.24
N VAL A 37 7.14 -5.08 -6.09
CA VAL A 37 5.72 -4.87 -6.44
C VAL A 37 5.49 -4.75 -7.94
N MET A 38 6.46 -4.22 -8.70
CA MET A 38 6.34 -4.06 -10.15
C MET A 38 6.34 -5.39 -10.89
N GLN A 39 6.74 -6.50 -10.25
CA GLN A 39 6.55 -7.86 -10.80
C GLN A 39 5.08 -8.24 -10.99
N PHE A 40 4.16 -7.54 -10.30
CA PHE A 40 2.72 -7.76 -10.42
C PHE A 40 2.04 -6.84 -11.44
N ALA A 41 2.80 -5.97 -12.13
CA ALA A 41 2.25 -5.05 -13.11
C ALA A 41 1.91 -5.78 -14.42
N ASP A 42 0.73 -5.46 -14.97
CA ASP A 42 0.31 -5.85 -16.31
C ASP A 42 -0.23 -4.63 -17.09
N ALA A 43 -0.62 -4.84 -18.35
CA ALA A 43 -1.11 -3.77 -19.22
C ALA A 43 -2.38 -3.06 -18.71
N SER A 44 -3.13 -3.66 -17.78
CA SER A 44 -4.33 -3.08 -17.18
C SER A 44 -4.07 -2.42 -15.82
N THR A 45 -2.84 -2.53 -15.31
CA THR A 45 -2.50 -2.09 -13.96
C THR A 45 -2.36 -0.57 -13.91
N GLN A 46 -3.25 0.07 -13.15
CA GLN A 46 -3.06 1.47 -12.77
C GLN A 46 -1.87 1.59 -11.81
N VAL A 47 -0.86 2.38 -12.20
CA VAL A 47 0.29 2.74 -11.36
C VAL A 47 0.12 4.20 -10.91
N VAL A 48 0.30 4.47 -9.62
CA VAL A 48 0.18 5.80 -9.02
C VAL A 48 1.48 6.13 -8.28
N ASP A 49 2.11 7.23 -8.67
CA ASP A 49 3.26 7.80 -7.96
C ASP A 49 2.76 8.62 -6.76
N LEU A 50 3.19 8.25 -5.55
CA LEU A 50 2.83 8.97 -4.32
C LEU A 50 3.73 10.17 -4.03
N HIS A 51 4.74 10.45 -4.86
CA HIS A 51 5.62 11.62 -4.75
C HIS A 51 6.26 11.79 -3.36
N GLY A 52 6.64 10.68 -2.73
CA GLY A 52 7.24 10.64 -1.40
C GLY A 52 6.28 10.86 -0.23
N HIS A 53 4.96 10.96 -0.48
CA HIS A 53 3.95 11.09 0.57
C HIS A 53 3.83 9.82 1.41
N THR A 54 3.34 10.01 2.64
CA THR A 54 3.15 8.93 3.61
C THR A 54 1.77 8.29 3.43
N ALA A 55 1.75 6.96 3.43
CA ALA A 55 0.55 6.15 3.50
C ALA A 55 0.55 5.33 4.81
N ILE A 56 -0.59 5.30 5.48
CA ILE A 56 -0.81 4.55 6.73
C ILE A 56 -1.97 3.56 6.52
N PRO A 57 -2.11 2.54 7.38
CA PRO A 57 -3.30 1.70 7.35
C PRO A 57 -4.55 2.55 7.57
N GLY A 58 -5.65 2.15 6.96
CA GLY A 58 -6.94 2.79 7.20
C GLY A 58 -7.24 2.81 8.70
N LEU A 59 -7.80 3.92 9.18
CA LEU A 59 -8.18 4.05 10.57
C LEU A 59 -9.30 3.05 10.87
N ASN A 60 -9.12 2.29 11.95
CA ASN A 60 -10.14 1.39 12.48
C ASN A 60 -10.64 1.98 13.79
N ASP A 61 -11.87 2.52 13.76
CA ASP A 61 -12.56 2.98 14.94
C ASP A 61 -13.28 1.80 15.59
N SER A 62 -12.78 1.35 16.74
CA SER A 62 -13.30 0.20 17.46
C SER A 62 -14.59 0.49 18.21
N HIS A 63 -14.95 1.77 18.41
CA HIS A 63 -16.13 2.16 19.15
C HIS A 63 -16.65 3.51 18.68
N LEU A 64 -17.59 3.46 17.74
CA LEU A 64 -18.31 4.63 17.23
C LEU A 64 -19.82 4.46 17.40
N HIS A 65 -20.50 5.55 17.75
CA HIS A 65 -21.96 5.66 17.61
C HIS A 65 -22.26 6.56 16.40
N LEU A 66 -22.62 5.95 15.27
CA LEU A 66 -23.07 6.66 14.06
C LEU A 66 -24.60 6.81 14.15
N ILE A 67 -25.11 8.05 14.08
CA ILE A 67 -26.55 8.38 14.16
C ILE A 67 -27.08 8.71 12.77
#